data_AF-A0A8D8S322-F1
#
_entry.id   AF-A0A8D8S322-F1
#
_cell.length_a   1.000
_cell.length_b   1.000
_cell.length_c   1.000
_cell.angle_alpha   90.00
_cell.angle_beta   90.00
_cell.angle_gamma   90.00
#
_symmetry.space_group_name_H-M   'P 1'
#
loop_
_entity.id
_entity.type
_entity.pdbx_description
1 polymer ?
#
loop_
_entity_poly.entity_id
_entity_poly.type
_entity_poly.pdbx_seq_one_letter_code
_entity_poly.pdbx_strand_id
1 'polypeptide(L)'
;MNISHVLRGVEWQISTTKHILIYKAFGWNPPKFAHLPLLLNLNGTKLSKRQGDMSVEAIREGELFPNALVNFVTNFGGGFHDHQRTTTLHMYTMRDLIEKFDLSLVNENSCKVDPSHMKEFNRAELKRLMSSGTEEEVNGLVEMLRQHIVNKFPDRTLQIDNNYLKFVLDWSTDRIFKLEDLVDKEFSFIWVKPSSEDLARHPAESYAFLSNLIPLLISQSTFTRDSLATPLKQFSSEHSLEYSQLMKLLRTCLSGLKQGPSVGEMMEILGKENTIQRLRDVLEHRQGKASSSAAG
;
A
#
# COMPACT_ATOMS: atom_id res chain seq x y z
N MET A 1 -37.25 18.98 -14.42
CA MET A 1 -36.49 18.29 -13.34
C MET A 1 -36.97 18.64 -11.93
N ASN A 2 -37.75 19.72 -11.70
CA ASN A 2 -38.34 20.06 -10.39
C ASN A 2 -37.35 20.01 -9.22
N ILE A 3 -36.18 20.60 -9.40
CA ILE A 3 -35.12 20.62 -8.40
C ILE A 3 -35.61 21.33 -7.13
N SER A 4 -35.49 20.67 -5.98
CA SER A 4 -35.94 21.20 -4.69
C SER A 4 -34.83 21.90 -3.91
N HIS A 5 -33.58 21.43 -4.07
CA HIS A 5 -32.39 21.95 -3.39
C HIS A 5 -31.25 22.10 -4.40
N VAL A 6 -30.54 23.24 -4.33
CA VAL A 6 -29.36 23.52 -5.14
C VAL A 6 -28.19 23.77 -4.21
N LEU A 7 -27.29 22.79 -4.12
CA LEU A 7 -26.00 22.89 -3.43
C LEU A 7 -24.94 23.24 -4.48
N ARG A 8 -24.23 24.36 -4.29
CA ARG A 8 -23.19 24.82 -5.22
C ARG A 8 -22.11 25.61 -4.52
N GLY A 9 -20.95 25.77 -5.16
CA GLY A 9 -19.86 26.57 -4.58
C GLY A 9 -20.26 28.03 -4.30
N VAL A 10 -19.68 28.61 -3.25
CA VAL A 10 -19.92 29.98 -2.79
C VAL A 10 -19.60 31.04 -3.85
N GLU A 11 -18.76 30.73 -4.84
CA GLU A 11 -18.54 31.62 -6.00
C GLU A 11 -19.84 31.97 -6.76
N TRP A 12 -20.86 31.11 -6.67
CA TRP A 12 -22.16 31.33 -7.30
C TRP A 12 -23.15 32.10 -6.42
N GLN A 13 -22.76 32.50 -5.21
CA GLN A 13 -23.65 33.21 -4.30
C GLN A 13 -24.16 34.52 -4.91
N ILE A 14 -23.26 35.26 -5.55
CA ILE A 14 -23.54 36.56 -6.20
C ILE A 14 -24.61 36.43 -7.30
N SER A 15 -24.67 35.29 -8.01
CA SER A 15 -25.67 35.08 -9.08
C SER A 15 -27.04 34.63 -8.58
N THR A 16 -27.16 34.23 -7.31
CA THR A 16 -28.41 33.69 -6.74
C THR A 16 -29.56 34.69 -6.81
N THR A 17 -29.29 35.97 -6.57
CA THR A 17 -30.30 37.03 -6.65
C THR A 17 -30.89 37.13 -8.07
N LYS A 18 -30.05 37.03 -9.10
CA LYS A 18 -30.49 36.99 -10.51
C LYS A 18 -31.37 35.76 -10.77
N HIS A 19 -30.97 34.59 -10.28
CA HIS A 19 -31.76 33.37 -10.45
C HIS A 19 -33.14 33.50 -9.79
N ILE A 20 -33.21 34.03 -8.57
CA ILE A 20 -34.48 34.26 -7.86
C ILE A 20 -35.40 35.19 -8.66
N LEU A 21 -34.88 36.26 -9.28
CA LEU A 21 -35.66 37.14 -10.13
C LEU A 21 -36.21 36.42 -11.37
N ILE A 22 -35.43 35.53 -11.98
CA ILE A 22 -35.87 34.70 -13.10
C ILE A 22 -37.01 33.76 -12.68
N TYR A 23 -36.89 33.07 -11.54
CA TYR A 23 -37.98 32.24 -10.99
C TYR A 23 -39.25 33.07 -10.81
N LYS A 24 -39.14 34.28 -10.23
CA LYS A 24 -40.29 35.19 -10.06
C LYS A 24 -40.91 35.61 -11.39
N ALA A 25 -40.10 35.93 -12.40
CA ALA A 25 -40.60 36.36 -13.71
C ALA A 25 -41.42 35.27 -14.41
N PHE A 26 -41.04 34.00 -14.22
CA PHE A 26 -41.81 32.86 -14.74
C PHE A 26 -42.94 32.38 -13.80
N GLY A 27 -43.13 33.03 -12.65
CA GLY A 27 -44.13 32.60 -11.66
C GLY A 27 -43.80 31.25 -10.99
N TRP A 28 -42.52 30.89 -10.92
CA TRP A 28 -42.05 29.62 -10.36
C TRP A 28 -41.54 29.79 -8.93
N ASN A 29 -41.68 28.74 -8.12
CA ASN A 29 -41.07 28.68 -6.80
C ASN A 29 -39.58 28.34 -6.92
N PRO A 30 -38.67 29.17 -6.39
CA PRO A 30 -37.25 28.85 -6.41
C PRO A 30 -36.92 27.68 -5.47
N PRO A 31 -35.88 26.88 -5.78
CA PRO A 31 -35.38 25.86 -4.86
C PRO A 31 -34.73 26.50 -3.63
N LYS A 32 -34.50 25.69 -2.59
CA LYS A 32 -33.60 26.10 -1.51
C LYS A 32 -32.16 26.10 -2.01
N PHE A 33 -31.43 27.17 -1.75
CA PHE A 33 -30.01 27.28 -2.13
C PHE A 33 -29.12 27.08 -0.90
N ALA A 34 -28.05 26.32 -1.09
CA ALA A 34 -26.95 26.21 -0.13
C ALA A 34 -25.62 26.43 -0.86
N HIS A 35 -24.77 27.27 -0.28
CA HIS A 35 -23.52 27.71 -0.89
C HIS A 35 -22.33 27.13 -0.11
N LEU A 36 -21.69 26.13 -0.70
CA LEU A 36 -20.59 25.39 -0.07
C LEU A 36 -19.31 26.23 -0.10
N PRO A 37 -18.54 26.28 1.00
CA PRO A 37 -17.30 27.04 1.06
C PRO A 37 -16.24 26.46 0.13
N LEU A 38 -15.17 27.22 -0.10
CA LEU A 38 -14.08 26.78 -0.98
C LEU A 38 -13.13 25.81 -0.26
N LEU A 39 -12.61 24.87 -1.03
CA LEU A 39 -11.38 24.16 -0.68
C LEU A 39 -10.18 25.00 -1.12
N LEU A 40 -9.23 25.19 -0.20
CA LEU A 40 -8.03 25.99 -0.39
C LEU A 40 -6.80 25.10 -0.32
N ASN A 41 -5.77 25.49 -1.04
CA ASN A 41 -4.42 24.97 -0.87
C ASN A 41 -3.84 25.42 0.49
N LEU A 42 -2.75 24.81 0.94
CA LEU A 42 -2.06 25.19 2.18
C LEU A 42 -1.63 26.67 2.20
N ASN A 43 -1.24 27.20 1.03
CA ASN A 43 -0.89 28.62 0.82
C ASN A 43 -2.09 29.57 0.79
N GLY A 44 -3.33 29.07 0.90
CA GLY A 44 -4.57 29.84 0.89
C GLY A 44 -5.16 30.15 -0.49
N THR A 45 -4.52 29.77 -1.59
CA THR A 45 -5.13 29.91 -2.92
C THR A 45 -6.22 28.86 -3.15
N LYS A 46 -7.16 29.10 -4.08
CA LYS A 46 -8.20 28.13 -4.44
C LYS A 46 -7.55 26.80 -4.89
N LEU A 47 -8.05 25.68 -4.39
CA LEU A 47 -7.65 24.35 -4.87
C LEU A 47 -8.02 24.24 -6.36
N SER A 48 -7.05 23.91 -7.21
CA SER A 48 -7.25 23.85 -8.66
C SER A 48 -6.83 22.50 -9.21
N LYS A 49 -7.49 22.04 -10.28
CA LYS A 49 -7.22 20.77 -10.98
C LYS A 49 -5.78 20.58 -11.45
N ARG A 50 -4.97 21.64 -11.46
CA ARG A 50 -3.59 21.63 -11.97
C ARG A 50 -2.54 21.40 -10.88
N GLN A 51 -2.96 21.22 -9.62
CA GLN A 51 -2.08 21.06 -8.48
C GLN A 51 -2.34 19.73 -7.78
N GLY A 52 -1.67 18.68 -8.26
CA GLY A 52 -1.36 17.47 -7.49
C GLY A 52 -2.28 16.26 -7.66
N ASP A 53 -1.72 15.15 -7.19
CA ASP A 53 -2.03 13.71 -7.31
C ASP A 53 -3.46 13.24 -6.93
N MET A 54 -4.44 14.13 -6.81
CA MET A 54 -5.84 13.81 -6.46
C MET A 54 -6.74 13.91 -7.69
N SER A 55 -6.34 13.24 -8.77
CA SER A 55 -7.00 13.32 -10.07
C SER A 55 -7.84 12.06 -10.33
N VAL A 56 -8.80 12.18 -11.26
CA VAL A 56 -9.57 11.01 -11.72
C VAL A 56 -8.64 10.05 -12.48
N GLU A 57 -7.60 10.59 -13.08
CA GLU A 57 -6.54 9.86 -13.75
C GLU A 57 -5.77 8.96 -12.76
N ALA A 58 -5.40 9.46 -11.57
CA ALA A 58 -4.75 8.66 -10.54
C ALA A 58 -5.65 7.51 -10.02
N ILE A 59 -6.98 7.72 -9.96
CA ILE A 59 -7.93 6.63 -9.71
C ILE A 59 -7.92 5.63 -10.86
N ARG A 60 -7.96 6.11 -12.11
CA ARG A 60 -7.98 5.26 -13.30
C ARG A 60 -6.71 4.41 -13.43
N GLU A 61 -5.58 4.95 -13.01
CA GLU A 61 -4.27 4.30 -13.04
C GLU A 61 -4.04 3.36 -11.84
N GLY A 62 -5.01 3.26 -10.93
CA GLY A 62 -4.95 2.36 -9.78
C GLY A 62 -4.06 2.85 -8.63
N GLU A 63 -3.62 4.11 -8.69
CA GLU A 63 -2.82 4.72 -7.63
C GLU A 63 -3.66 5.11 -6.41
N LEU A 64 -4.94 5.41 -6.63
CA LEU A 64 -5.89 5.83 -5.59
C LEU A 64 -7.18 5.01 -5.60
N PHE A 65 -7.60 4.55 -4.42
CA PHE A 65 -8.90 3.96 -4.24
C PHE A 65 -10.00 5.04 -4.32
N PRO A 66 -11.09 4.82 -5.08
CA PRO A 66 -12.19 5.77 -5.16
C PRO A 66 -12.79 6.11 -3.77
N ASN A 67 -12.98 5.09 -2.92
CA ASN A 67 -13.53 5.28 -1.57
C ASN A 67 -12.58 6.08 -0.67
N ALA A 68 -11.26 5.93 -0.83
CA ALA A 68 -10.27 6.75 -0.15
C ALA A 68 -10.41 8.22 -0.52
N LEU A 69 -10.55 8.54 -1.81
CA LEU A 69 -10.74 9.93 -2.26
C LEU A 69 -12.05 10.51 -1.71
N VAL A 70 -13.15 9.75 -1.73
CA VAL A 70 -14.42 10.22 -1.17
C VAL A 70 -14.27 10.55 0.32
N ASN A 71 -13.71 9.63 1.12
CA ASN A 71 -13.52 9.85 2.55
C ASN A 71 -12.54 11.00 2.83
N PHE A 72 -11.51 11.16 1.99
CA PHE A 72 -10.61 12.28 2.06
C PHE A 72 -11.39 13.59 1.90
N VAL A 73 -12.22 13.70 0.85
CA VAL A 73 -13.04 14.90 0.61
C VAL A 73 -14.02 15.16 1.75
N THR A 74 -14.66 14.13 2.32
CA THR A 74 -15.62 14.30 3.43
C THR A 74 -14.97 14.80 4.71
N ASN A 75 -13.65 14.65 4.85
CA ASN A 75 -12.90 15.20 5.98
C ASN A 75 -12.74 16.74 5.89
N PHE A 76 -13.07 17.33 4.72
CA PHE A 76 -13.04 18.77 4.50
C PHE A 76 -14.46 19.31 4.30
N GLY A 77 -14.73 20.49 4.88
CA GLY A 77 -16.01 21.17 4.66
C GLY A 77 -17.17 20.74 5.56
N GLY A 78 -17.02 19.73 6.41
CA GLY A 78 -18.01 19.40 7.43
C GLY A 78 -19.04 18.35 7.00
N GLY A 79 -20.18 18.33 7.68
CA GLY A 79 -21.33 17.50 7.30
C GLY A 79 -21.47 16.19 8.08
N PHE A 80 -20.56 15.91 9.00
CA PHE A 80 -20.53 14.65 9.76
C PHE A 80 -20.22 14.92 11.23
N HIS A 81 -20.90 14.25 12.16
CA HIS A 81 -20.68 14.41 13.60
C HIS A 81 -19.31 13.90 14.06
N ASP A 82 -18.75 12.94 13.33
CA ASP A 82 -17.51 12.27 13.67
C ASP A 82 -16.31 12.96 13.00
N HIS A 83 -16.09 14.23 13.31
CA HIS A 83 -14.81 14.90 13.06
C HIS A 83 -13.76 14.50 14.10
N GLN A 84 -13.88 13.31 14.68
CA GLN A 84 -12.86 12.81 15.56
C GLN A 84 -11.58 12.67 14.76
N ARG A 85 -10.65 13.56 15.08
CA ARG A 85 -9.20 13.32 15.04
C ARG A 85 -8.87 12.14 15.95
N THR A 86 -9.48 10.99 15.72
CA THR A 86 -9.03 9.72 16.27
C THR A 86 -7.63 9.49 15.70
N THR A 87 -6.74 8.95 16.51
CA THR A 87 -5.40 8.55 16.10
C THR A 87 -5.41 7.51 14.96
N THR A 88 -6.57 6.91 14.69
CA THR A 88 -6.81 5.96 13.61
C THR A 88 -7.83 6.54 12.63
N LEU A 89 -7.48 6.57 11.35
CA LEU A 89 -8.35 7.03 10.27
C LEU A 89 -9.44 5.97 9.99
N HIS A 90 -10.70 6.30 10.25
CA HIS A 90 -11.83 5.38 9.99
C HIS A 90 -12.37 5.58 8.57
N MET A 91 -12.47 4.50 7.81
CA MET A 91 -12.97 4.50 6.43
C MET A 91 -14.44 4.10 6.38
N TYR A 92 -15.29 5.01 5.89
CA TYR A 92 -16.71 4.80 5.71
C TYR A 92 -17.02 4.32 4.29
N THR A 93 -18.05 3.51 4.13
CA THR A 93 -18.62 3.21 2.81
C THR A 93 -19.50 4.38 2.35
N MET A 94 -19.81 4.44 1.05
CA MET A 94 -20.78 5.41 0.52
C MET A 94 -22.12 5.35 1.25
N ARG A 95 -22.57 4.15 1.64
CA ARG A 95 -23.82 3.99 2.39
C ARG A 95 -23.72 4.61 3.78
N ASP A 96 -22.62 4.36 4.49
CA ASP A 96 -22.39 4.95 5.81
C ASP A 96 -22.35 6.48 5.73
N LEU A 97 -21.71 7.03 4.70
CA LEU A 97 -21.66 8.47 4.46
C LEU A 97 -23.06 9.05 4.21
N ILE A 98 -23.90 8.37 3.43
CA ILE A 98 -25.29 8.80 3.19
C ILE A 98 -26.09 8.80 4.50
N GLU A 99 -25.97 7.76 5.32
CA GLU A 99 -26.71 7.65 6.59
C GLU A 99 -26.24 8.68 7.64
N LYS A 100 -24.96 9.05 7.62
CA LYS A 100 -24.34 9.95 8.61
C LYS A 100 -24.35 11.43 8.20
N PHE A 101 -24.61 11.74 6.94
CA PHE A 101 -24.53 13.12 6.44
C PHE A 101 -25.64 14.00 7.02
N ASP A 102 -25.24 15.13 7.60
CA ASP A 102 -26.14 16.18 8.06
C ASP A 102 -25.68 17.54 7.50
N LEU A 103 -26.54 18.16 6.68
CA LEU A 103 -26.28 19.46 6.07
C LEU A 103 -26.04 20.56 7.11
N SER A 104 -26.62 20.44 8.32
CA SER A 104 -26.46 21.43 9.39
C SER A 104 -25.04 21.47 9.96
N LEU A 105 -24.25 20.42 9.73
CA LEU A 105 -22.86 20.30 10.19
C LEU A 105 -21.85 20.74 9.13
N VAL A 106 -22.31 21.16 7.94
CA VAL A 106 -21.42 21.67 6.90
C VAL A 106 -20.83 23.00 7.37
N ASN A 107 -19.51 23.10 7.32
CA ASN A 107 -18.78 24.28 7.74
C ASN A 107 -19.12 25.47 6.84
N GLU A 108 -19.20 26.66 7.43
CA GLU A 108 -19.42 27.91 6.69
C GLU A 108 -18.11 28.48 6.13
N ASN A 109 -16.96 28.10 6.71
CA ASN A 109 -15.65 28.62 6.36
C ASN A 109 -14.92 27.73 5.36
N SER A 110 -14.08 28.36 4.53
CA SER A 110 -13.20 27.66 3.59
C SER A 110 -12.17 26.80 4.33
N CYS A 111 -11.90 25.60 3.79
CA CYS A 111 -11.05 24.62 4.43
C CYS A 111 -9.75 24.44 3.64
N LYS A 112 -8.60 24.40 4.34
CA LYS A 112 -7.32 24.09 3.73
C LYS A 112 -7.17 22.58 3.59
N VAL A 113 -6.83 22.14 2.39
CA VAL A 113 -6.59 20.75 2.04
C VAL A 113 -5.09 20.51 2.01
N ASP A 114 -4.65 19.46 2.70
CA ASP A 114 -3.29 18.94 2.58
C ASP A 114 -3.32 17.63 1.77
N PRO A 115 -2.94 17.66 0.48
CA PRO A 115 -2.92 16.47 -0.36
C PRO A 115 -1.97 15.39 0.15
N SER A 116 -0.97 15.74 0.97
CA SER A 116 0.00 14.76 1.48
C SER A 116 -0.63 13.72 2.41
N HIS A 117 -1.81 14.00 2.96
CA HIS A 117 -2.58 13.07 3.78
C HIS A 117 -3.31 12.01 2.94
N MET A 118 -3.46 12.21 1.61
CA MET A 118 -4.20 11.28 0.74
C MET A 118 -3.66 9.86 0.80
N LYS A 119 -2.34 9.70 0.91
CA LYS A 119 -1.70 8.39 1.05
C LYS A 119 -2.18 7.60 2.27
N GLU A 120 -2.46 8.28 3.39
CA GLU A 120 -2.95 7.63 4.61
C GLU A 120 -4.39 7.15 4.44
N PHE A 121 -5.23 7.89 3.69
CA PHE A 121 -6.57 7.44 3.30
C PHE A 121 -6.50 6.21 2.40
N ASN A 122 -5.54 6.18 1.47
CA ASN A 122 -5.35 5.05 0.57
C ASN A 122 -4.94 3.77 1.32
N ARG A 123 -3.99 3.90 2.26
CA ARG A 123 -3.62 2.83 3.18
C ARG A 123 -4.80 2.36 4.03
N ALA A 124 -5.55 3.30 4.61
CA ALA A 124 -6.68 2.98 5.47
C ALA A 124 -7.78 2.23 4.68
N GLU A 125 -8.00 2.60 3.40
CA GLU A 125 -8.93 1.88 2.53
C GLU A 125 -8.44 0.47 2.23
N LEU A 126 -7.16 0.29 1.90
CA LEU A 126 -6.59 -1.04 1.71
C LEU A 126 -6.79 -1.91 2.96
N LYS A 127 -6.54 -1.35 4.15
CA LYS A 127 -6.75 -2.05 5.42
C LYS A 127 -8.22 -2.41 5.65
N ARG A 128 -9.16 -1.51 5.34
CA ARG A 128 -10.61 -1.77 5.39
C ARG A 128 -10.98 -2.91 4.45
N LEU A 129 -10.55 -2.85 3.19
CA LEU A 129 -10.86 -3.87 2.18
C LEU A 129 -10.33 -5.25 2.60
N MET A 130 -9.12 -5.33 3.16
CA MET A 130 -8.56 -6.61 3.63
C MET A 130 -9.24 -7.14 4.90
N SER A 131 -9.71 -6.26 5.78
CA SER A 131 -10.29 -6.66 7.08
C SER A 131 -11.80 -6.94 7.03
N SER A 132 -12.54 -6.17 6.24
CA SER A 132 -14.02 -6.19 6.21
C SER A 132 -14.61 -6.03 4.80
N GLY A 133 -13.77 -6.05 3.76
CA GLY A 133 -14.25 -6.08 2.37
C GLY A 133 -14.95 -7.39 2.01
N THR A 134 -15.82 -7.30 1.02
CA THR A 134 -16.44 -8.46 0.39
C THR A 134 -15.41 -9.31 -0.35
N GLU A 135 -15.73 -10.58 -0.59
CA GLU A 135 -14.84 -11.47 -1.34
C GLU A 135 -14.56 -10.95 -2.76
N GLU A 136 -15.55 -10.31 -3.40
CA GLU A 136 -15.40 -9.68 -4.70
C GLU A 136 -14.40 -8.51 -4.67
N GLU A 137 -14.50 -7.62 -3.68
CA GLU A 137 -13.55 -6.51 -3.49
C GLU A 137 -12.12 -7.02 -3.28
N VAL A 138 -11.93 -8.04 -2.44
CA VAL A 138 -10.60 -8.62 -2.18
C VAL A 138 -10.04 -9.31 -3.43
N ASN A 139 -10.88 -10.03 -4.18
CA ASN A 139 -10.47 -10.64 -5.44
C ASN A 139 -10.09 -9.57 -6.49
N GLY A 140 -10.79 -8.44 -6.51
CA GLY A 140 -10.42 -7.28 -7.31
C GLY A 140 -9.02 -6.75 -6.97
N LEU A 141 -8.69 -6.62 -5.67
CA LEU A 141 -7.35 -6.23 -5.23
C LEU A 141 -6.27 -7.22 -5.64
N VAL A 142 -6.55 -8.52 -5.51
CA VAL A 142 -5.64 -9.59 -5.94
C VAL A 142 -5.34 -9.49 -7.44
N GLU A 143 -6.36 -9.24 -8.25
CA GLU A 143 -6.17 -9.10 -9.70
C GLU A 143 -5.42 -7.82 -10.05
N MET A 144 -5.71 -6.69 -9.40
CA MET A 144 -4.95 -5.45 -9.59
C MET A 144 -3.46 -5.65 -9.24
N LEU A 145 -3.17 -6.29 -8.11
CA LEU A 145 -1.79 -6.61 -7.72
C LEU A 145 -1.12 -7.53 -8.75
N ARG A 146 -1.83 -8.57 -9.23
CA ARG A 146 -1.34 -9.47 -10.28
C ARG A 146 -0.94 -8.67 -11.53
N GLN A 147 -1.76 -7.72 -11.96
CA GLN A 147 -1.45 -6.88 -13.13
C GLN A 147 -0.20 -6.02 -12.90
N HIS A 148 -0.06 -5.39 -11.73
CA HIS A 148 1.16 -4.63 -11.41
C HIS A 148 2.42 -5.52 -11.44
N ILE A 149 2.34 -6.74 -10.91
CA ILE A 149 3.43 -7.70 -10.89
C ILE A 149 3.82 -8.12 -12.32
N VAL A 150 2.85 -8.53 -13.14
CA VAL A 150 3.09 -8.99 -14.52
C VAL A 150 3.65 -7.84 -15.37
N ASN A 151 3.14 -6.63 -15.23
CA ASN A 151 3.62 -5.47 -15.97
C ASN A 151 5.07 -5.10 -15.59
N LYS A 152 5.43 -5.22 -14.32
CA LYS A 152 6.79 -4.90 -13.84
C LYS A 152 7.79 -6.02 -14.14
N PHE A 153 7.33 -7.27 -14.14
CA PHE A 153 8.17 -8.46 -14.24
C PHE A 153 7.64 -9.46 -15.29
N PRO A 154 7.54 -9.08 -16.58
CA PRO A 154 6.80 -9.83 -17.60
C PRO A 154 7.37 -11.22 -17.94
N ASP A 155 8.67 -11.45 -17.70
CA ASP A 155 9.38 -12.66 -18.15
C ASP A 155 9.85 -13.56 -17.00
N ARG A 156 9.13 -13.57 -15.87
CA ARG A 156 9.53 -14.33 -14.68
C ARG A 156 8.51 -15.39 -14.31
N THR A 157 9.00 -16.55 -13.89
CA THR A 157 8.18 -17.53 -13.18
C THR A 157 7.96 -17.02 -11.75
N LEU A 158 6.76 -16.50 -11.49
CA LEU A 158 6.41 -15.86 -10.23
C LEU A 158 5.36 -16.69 -9.48
N GLN A 159 5.45 -16.70 -8.16
CA GLN A 159 4.38 -17.20 -7.31
C GLN A 159 3.28 -16.13 -7.23
N ILE A 160 2.23 -16.32 -8.04
CA ILE A 160 1.10 -15.39 -8.16
C ILE A 160 -0.23 -16.13 -8.06
N ASP A 161 -0.31 -17.19 -7.25
CA ASP A 161 -1.60 -17.82 -6.93
C ASP A 161 -2.43 -16.89 -6.02
N ASN A 162 -3.76 -17.00 -6.08
CA ASN A 162 -4.66 -16.07 -5.40
C ASN A 162 -4.46 -16.09 -3.87
N ASN A 163 -4.20 -17.25 -3.28
CA ASN A 163 -4.02 -17.38 -1.83
C ASN A 163 -2.74 -16.68 -1.39
N TYR A 164 -1.65 -16.87 -2.14
CA TYR A 164 -0.39 -16.18 -1.88
C TYR A 164 -0.52 -14.66 -2.05
N LEU A 165 -1.15 -14.19 -3.12
CA LEU A 165 -1.35 -12.76 -3.34
C LEU A 165 -2.21 -12.13 -2.23
N LYS A 166 -3.25 -12.82 -1.76
CA LYS A 166 -4.05 -12.39 -0.61
C LYS A 166 -3.23 -12.31 0.67
N PHE A 167 -2.36 -13.29 0.91
CA PHE A 167 -1.43 -13.29 2.04
C PHE A 167 -0.43 -12.13 1.97
N VAL A 168 0.12 -11.83 0.79
CA VAL A 168 0.99 -10.66 0.59
C VAL A 168 0.25 -9.35 0.82
N LEU A 169 -0.98 -9.22 0.31
CA LEU A 169 -1.82 -8.04 0.54
C LEU A 169 -2.03 -7.80 2.04
N ASP A 170 -2.45 -8.84 2.78
CA ASP A 170 -2.68 -8.76 4.23
C ASP A 170 -1.41 -8.31 4.98
N TRP A 171 -0.28 -8.95 4.71
CA TRP A 171 1.03 -8.61 5.28
C TRP A 171 1.48 -7.16 4.97
N SER A 172 1.05 -6.62 3.82
CA SER A 172 1.46 -5.31 3.32
C SER A 172 0.60 -4.14 3.80
N THR A 173 -0.58 -4.39 4.38
CA THR A 173 -1.58 -3.37 4.72
C THR A 173 -1.03 -2.18 5.52
N ASP A 174 -0.14 -2.43 6.48
CA ASP A 174 0.48 -1.39 7.32
C ASP A 174 1.82 -0.87 6.76
N ARG A 175 2.25 -1.33 5.58
CA ARG A 175 3.58 -1.09 4.99
C ARG A 175 3.52 -0.23 3.74
N ILE A 176 2.46 -0.36 2.96
CA ILE A 176 2.30 0.35 1.69
C ILE A 176 1.24 1.45 1.78
N PHE A 177 1.26 2.35 0.80
CA PHE A 177 0.22 3.34 0.58
C PHE A 177 -0.61 3.02 -0.66
N LYS A 178 -0.02 2.39 -1.69
CA LYS A 178 -0.70 1.93 -2.90
C LYS A 178 -0.18 0.55 -3.33
N LEU A 179 -0.95 -0.17 -4.14
CA LEU A 179 -0.59 -1.53 -4.58
C LEU A 179 0.73 -1.58 -5.37
N GLU A 180 1.02 -0.53 -6.13
CA GLU A 180 2.26 -0.44 -6.90
C GLU A 180 3.51 -0.44 -6.02
N ASP A 181 3.42 0.02 -4.76
CA ASP A 181 4.55 0.00 -3.83
C ASP A 181 5.09 -1.44 -3.64
N LEU A 182 4.24 -2.48 -3.78
CA LEU A 182 4.67 -3.87 -3.68
C LEU A 182 5.62 -4.32 -4.80
N VAL A 183 5.63 -3.65 -5.95
CA VAL A 183 6.52 -3.97 -7.07
C VAL A 183 7.75 -3.05 -7.14
N ASP A 184 7.84 -2.08 -6.23
CA ASP A 184 8.99 -1.21 -6.10
C ASP A 184 10.17 -1.88 -5.39
N LYS A 185 11.34 -1.25 -5.48
CA LYS A 185 12.62 -1.83 -5.06
C LYS A 185 12.59 -2.40 -3.63
N GLU A 186 11.89 -1.75 -2.71
CA GLU A 186 11.80 -2.16 -1.30
C GLU A 186 11.05 -3.50 -1.10
N PHE A 187 10.05 -3.79 -1.92
CA PHE A 187 9.22 -4.99 -1.82
C PHE A 187 9.41 -5.97 -2.98
N SER A 188 10.16 -5.57 -4.01
CA SER A 188 10.46 -6.38 -5.20
C SER A 188 11.07 -7.75 -4.86
N PHE A 189 11.71 -7.88 -3.70
CA PHE A 189 12.24 -9.14 -3.22
C PHE A 189 11.19 -10.24 -3.07
N ILE A 190 9.92 -9.89 -2.85
CA ILE A 190 8.83 -10.88 -2.79
C ILE A 190 8.75 -11.65 -4.11
N TRP A 191 8.90 -10.94 -5.22
CA TRP A 191 8.73 -11.46 -6.59
C TRP A 191 10.05 -11.92 -7.21
N VAL A 192 11.16 -11.27 -6.86
CA VAL A 192 12.45 -11.39 -7.54
C VAL A 192 13.55 -11.87 -6.59
N LYS A 193 14.35 -12.83 -7.07
CA LYS A 193 15.59 -13.28 -6.42
C LYS A 193 16.67 -12.18 -6.47
N PRO A 194 17.56 -12.08 -5.48
CA PRO A 194 18.65 -11.10 -5.51
C PRO A 194 19.57 -11.29 -6.72
N SER A 195 20.14 -10.19 -7.20
CA SER A 195 21.11 -10.21 -8.30
C SER A 195 22.49 -10.68 -7.85
N SER A 196 23.36 -11.03 -8.81
CA SER A 196 24.76 -11.35 -8.52
C SER A 196 25.52 -10.17 -7.91
N GLU A 197 25.17 -8.94 -8.28
CA GLU A 197 25.72 -7.70 -7.71
C GLU A 197 25.32 -7.53 -6.24
N ASP A 198 24.07 -7.84 -5.89
CA ASP A 198 23.61 -7.78 -4.50
C ASP A 198 24.40 -8.72 -3.59
N LEU A 199 24.68 -9.93 -4.10
CA LEU A 199 25.43 -10.96 -3.39
C LEU A 199 26.93 -10.66 -3.29
N ALA A 200 27.49 -9.89 -4.24
CA ALA A 200 28.91 -9.52 -4.26
C ALA A 200 29.29 -8.50 -3.17
N ARG A 201 28.32 -7.95 -2.41
CA ARG A 201 28.57 -7.04 -1.28
C ARG A 201 29.31 -7.68 -0.11
N HIS A 202 29.33 -9.00 -0.04
CA HIS A 202 30.04 -9.75 0.99
C HIS A 202 30.98 -10.78 0.32
N PRO A 203 32.15 -11.07 0.92
CA PRO A 203 33.07 -12.08 0.42
C PRO A 203 32.40 -13.44 0.23
N ALA A 204 32.91 -14.25 -0.70
CA ALA A 204 32.29 -15.52 -1.05
C ALA A 204 32.26 -16.50 0.14
N GLU A 205 33.27 -16.44 1.01
CA GLU A 205 33.42 -17.30 2.19
C GLU A 205 32.37 -16.97 3.26
N SER A 206 31.85 -15.73 3.27
CA SER A 206 30.86 -15.28 4.26
C SER A 206 29.56 -16.10 4.23
N TYR A 207 29.33 -16.90 3.19
CA TYR A 207 28.11 -17.67 3.00
C TYR A 207 28.33 -19.18 3.06
N ALA A 208 29.51 -19.63 3.51
CA ALA A 208 29.78 -21.04 3.74
C ALA A 208 28.78 -21.69 4.71
N PHE A 209 28.21 -20.91 5.63
CA PHE A 209 27.19 -21.39 6.58
C PHE A 209 25.92 -21.94 5.91
N LEU A 210 25.63 -21.57 4.65
CA LEU A 210 24.43 -22.00 3.95
C LEU A 210 24.35 -23.53 3.78
N SER A 211 25.48 -24.21 3.65
CA SER A 211 25.51 -25.68 3.50
C SER A 211 24.93 -26.40 4.73
N ASN A 212 25.10 -25.82 5.92
CA ASN A 212 24.59 -26.37 7.18
C ASN A 212 23.21 -25.82 7.53
N LEU A 213 22.92 -24.57 7.14
CA LEU A 213 21.64 -23.93 7.44
C LEU A 213 20.49 -24.52 6.60
N ILE A 214 20.72 -24.83 5.31
CA ILE A 214 19.67 -25.35 4.44
C ILE A 214 19.04 -26.64 4.99
N PRO A 215 19.80 -27.67 5.42
CA PRO A 215 19.24 -28.85 6.09
C PRO A 215 18.42 -28.55 7.34
N LEU A 216 18.86 -27.59 8.18
CA LEU A 216 18.12 -27.16 9.37
C LEU A 216 16.77 -26.55 9.00
N LEU A 217 16.72 -25.73 7.95
CA LEU A 217 15.46 -25.12 7.49
C LEU A 217 14.53 -26.16 6.85
N ILE A 218 15.07 -27.16 6.16
CA ILE A 218 14.29 -28.27 5.60
C ILE A 218 13.63 -29.09 6.72
N SER A 219 14.28 -29.27 7.87
CA SER A 219 13.73 -30.05 8.98
C SER A 219 12.62 -29.33 9.77
N GLN A 220 12.44 -28.01 9.59
CA GLN A 220 11.36 -27.28 10.27
C GLN A 220 9.99 -27.59 9.65
N SER A 221 9.04 -28.03 10.47
CA SER A 221 7.66 -28.29 10.02
C SER A 221 6.84 -27.01 9.86
N THR A 222 7.06 -26.02 10.72
CA THR A 222 6.41 -24.70 10.69
C THR A 222 7.39 -23.63 10.22
N PHE A 223 6.92 -22.75 9.32
CA PHE A 223 7.77 -21.76 8.66
C PHE A 223 7.23 -20.33 8.84
N THR A 224 7.04 -19.93 10.09
CA THR A 224 6.62 -18.57 10.47
C THR A 224 7.80 -17.82 11.09
N ARG A 225 7.70 -16.48 11.15
CA ARG A 225 8.70 -15.64 11.81
C ARG A 225 9.04 -16.15 13.22
N ASP A 226 8.02 -16.50 14.00
CA ASP A 226 8.18 -16.90 15.39
C ASP A 226 8.76 -18.31 15.53
N SER A 227 8.36 -19.26 14.66
CA SER A 227 8.90 -20.63 14.70
C SER A 227 10.38 -20.67 14.31
N LEU A 228 10.83 -19.77 13.45
CA LEU A 228 12.21 -19.71 12.95
C LEU A 228 13.18 -18.97 13.90
N ALA A 229 12.67 -18.19 14.86
CA ALA A 229 13.51 -17.37 15.74
C ALA A 229 14.48 -18.20 16.60
N THR A 230 14.00 -19.29 17.21
CA THR A 230 14.83 -20.15 18.07
C THR A 230 15.85 -20.97 17.27
N PRO A 231 15.47 -21.70 16.20
CA PRO A 231 16.41 -22.45 15.38
C PRO A 231 17.55 -21.58 14.81
N LEU A 232 17.25 -20.35 14.35
CA LEU A 232 18.27 -19.45 13.81
C LEU A 232 19.25 -18.96 14.89
N LYS A 233 18.78 -18.70 16.12
CA LYS A 233 19.64 -18.33 17.25
C LYS A 233 20.54 -19.49 17.69
N GLN A 234 19.99 -20.69 17.72
CA GLN A 234 20.76 -21.90 18.04
C GLN A 234 21.85 -22.14 16.99
N PHE A 235 21.49 -22.07 15.70
CA PHE A 235 22.43 -22.21 14.59
C PHE A 235 23.60 -21.20 14.68
N SER A 236 23.30 -19.94 14.99
CA SER A 236 24.30 -18.89 15.20
C SER A 236 25.28 -19.26 16.31
N SER A 237 24.78 -19.83 17.42
CA SER A 237 25.59 -20.23 18.57
C SER A 237 26.49 -21.44 18.25
N GLU A 238 25.95 -22.46 17.58
CA GLU A 238 26.66 -23.69 17.24
C GLU A 238 27.78 -23.46 16.21
N HIS A 239 27.57 -22.54 15.26
CA HIS A 239 28.54 -22.23 14.20
C HIS A 239 29.47 -21.05 14.51
N SER A 240 29.47 -20.55 15.75
CA SER A 240 30.30 -19.40 16.17
C SER A 240 30.15 -18.17 15.26
N LEU A 241 28.96 -17.97 14.69
CA LEU A 241 28.64 -16.86 13.80
C LEU A 241 27.74 -15.89 14.55
N GLU A 242 28.13 -14.63 14.66
CA GLU A 242 27.32 -13.62 15.34
C GLU A 242 25.92 -13.53 14.74
N TYR A 243 24.88 -13.52 15.58
CA TYR A 243 23.48 -13.54 15.12
C TYR A 243 23.15 -12.36 14.21
N SER A 244 23.65 -11.16 14.52
CA SER A 244 23.42 -9.97 13.71
C SER A 244 24.03 -10.13 12.30
N GLN A 245 25.22 -10.72 12.22
CA GLN A 245 25.92 -11.00 10.98
C GLN A 245 25.20 -12.09 10.17
N LEU A 246 24.72 -13.16 10.81
CA LEU A 246 23.88 -14.18 10.17
C LEU A 246 22.62 -13.55 9.54
N MET A 247 21.91 -12.69 10.29
CA MET A 247 20.71 -12.01 9.79
C MET A 247 21.03 -11.08 8.61
N LYS A 248 22.16 -10.36 8.65
CA LYS A 248 22.60 -9.49 7.55
C LYS A 248 22.90 -10.27 6.27
N LEU A 249 23.58 -11.40 6.39
CA LEU A 249 23.92 -12.28 5.26
C LEU A 249 22.67 -12.94 4.69
N LEU A 250 21.77 -13.45 5.55
CA LEU A 250 20.48 -14.00 5.12
C LEU A 250 19.61 -12.97 4.43
N ARG A 251 19.49 -11.74 4.96
CA ARG A 251 18.78 -10.65 4.28
C ARG A 251 19.33 -10.45 2.86
N THR A 252 20.65 -10.49 2.69
CA THR A 252 21.28 -10.36 1.37
C THR A 252 20.92 -11.53 0.46
N CYS A 253 20.99 -12.78 0.94
CA CYS A 253 20.61 -13.97 0.16
C CYS A 253 19.14 -14.03 -0.22
N LEU A 254 18.25 -13.52 0.65
CA LEU A 254 16.82 -13.60 0.44
C LEU A 254 16.30 -12.43 -0.37
N SER A 255 16.82 -11.23 -0.15
CA SER A 255 16.23 -10.01 -0.69
C SER A 255 17.15 -9.13 -1.52
N GLY A 256 18.46 -9.27 -1.37
CA GLY A 256 19.41 -8.32 -1.97
C GLY A 256 19.32 -6.91 -1.38
N LEU A 257 18.52 -6.69 -0.33
CA LEU A 257 18.38 -5.40 0.32
C LEU A 257 19.44 -5.19 1.42
N LYS A 258 19.63 -3.94 1.83
CA LYS A 258 20.42 -3.56 3.02
C LYS A 258 19.57 -3.49 4.29
N GLN A 259 18.32 -3.09 4.13
CA GLN A 259 17.32 -2.86 5.18
C GLN A 259 15.95 -3.37 4.71
N GLY A 260 14.94 -3.34 5.57
CA GLY A 260 13.59 -3.83 5.30
C GLY A 260 13.06 -4.73 6.42
N PRO A 261 12.04 -5.56 6.15
CA PRO A 261 11.45 -6.48 7.14
C PRO A 261 12.49 -7.36 7.84
N SER A 262 12.15 -7.93 9.00
CA SER A 262 13.03 -8.90 9.66
C SER A 262 13.24 -10.13 8.78
N VAL A 263 14.36 -10.83 8.93
CA VAL A 263 14.65 -12.04 8.13
C VAL A 263 13.58 -13.11 8.36
N GLY A 264 13.06 -13.25 9.58
CA GLY A 264 11.96 -14.17 9.86
C GLY A 264 10.69 -13.82 9.05
N GLU A 265 10.31 -12.54 9.01
CA GLU A 265 9.19 -12.08 8.16
C GLU A 265 9.47 -12.31 6.67
N MET A 266 10.71 -12.10 6.20
CA MET A 266 11.09 -12.37 4.81
C MET A 266 10.98 -13.86 4.47
N MET A 267 11.40 -14.75 5.37
CA MET A 267 11.31 -16.19 5.16
C MET A 267 9.84 -16.66 5.15
N GLU A 268 9.03 -16.13 6.05
CA GLU A 268 7.60 -16.41 6.11
C GLU A 268 6.86 -15.94 4.85
N ILE A 269 7.09 -14.69 4.41
CA ILE A 269 6.43 -14.15 3.21
C ILE A 269 6.88 -14.85 1.92
N LEU A 270 8.14 -15.30 1.85
CA LEU A 270 8.63 -16.07 0.71
C LEU A 270 8.12 -17.53 0.74
N GLY A 271 7.81 -18.05 1.92
CA GLY A 271 7.55 -19.46 2.12
C GLY A 271 8.84 -20.31 2.13
N LYS A 272 8.71 -21.55 2.59
CA LYS A 272 9.82 -22.47 2.82
C LYS A 272 10.55 -22.83 1.54
N GLU A 273 9.82 -23.21 0.50
CA GLU A 273 10.35 -23.69 -0.77
C GLU A 273 11.16 -22.60 -1.48
N ASN A 274 10.61 -21.39 -1.62
CA ASN A 274 11.33 -20.28 -2.25
C ASN A 274 12.53 -19.83 -1.41
N THR A 275 12.39 -19.81 -0.08
CA THR A 275 13.51 -19.50 0.82
C THR A 275 14.66 -20.46 0.59
N ILE A 276 14.40 -21.77 0.66
CA ILE A 276 15.43 -22.79 0.44
C ILE A 276 16.01 -22.69 -0.97
N GLN A 277 15.18 -22.49 -1.99
CA GLN A 277 15.67 -22.38 -3.36
C GLN A 277 16.58 -21.17 -3.54
N ARG A 278 16.24 -19.99 -2.99
CA ARG A 278 17.11 -18.81 -3.02
C ARG A 278 18.45 -19.08 -2.35
N LEU A 279 18.45 -19.76 -1.20
CA LEU A 279 19.70 -20.11 -0.51
C LEU A 279 20.54 -21.11 -1.30
N ARG A 280 19.91 -22.08 -1.98
CA ARG A 280 20.60 -23.03 -2.87
C ARG A 280 21.23 -22.35 -4.06
N ASP A 281 20.50 -21.46 -4.75
CA ASP A 281 21.02 -20.71 -5.89
C ASP A 281 22.28 -19.91 -5.51
N VAL A 282 22.28 -19.30 -4.30
CA VAL A 282 23.43 -18.58 -3.77
C VAL A 282 24.62 -19.52 -3.52
N LEU A 283 24.38 -20.74 -3.08
CA LEU A 283 25.41 -21.75 -2.82
C LEU A 283 26.00 -22.31 -4.13
N GLU A 284 25.14 -22.64 -5.11
CA GLU A 284 25.53 -23.18 -6.41
C GLU A 284 26.34 -22.18 -7.25
N HIS A 285 25.90 -20.92 -7.30
CA HIS A 285 26.61 -19.85 -8.01
C HIS A 285 28.06 -19.65 -7.50
N ARG A 286 28.34 -20.02 -6.25
CA ARG A 286 29.69 -19.95 -5.66
C ARG A 286 30.54 -21.16 -6.01
N GLN A 287 29.97 -22.36 -5.96
CA GLN A 287 30.68 -23.58 -6.33
C GLN A 287 31.12 -23.54 -7.80
N GLY A 288 30.32 -22.95 -8.69
CA GLY A 288 30.69 -22.72 -10.10
C GLY A 288 31.77 -21.64 -10.33
N LYS A 289 31.93 -20.68 -9.41
CA LYS A 289 32.99 -19.66 -9.50
C LYS A 289 34.32 -20.10 -8.88
N ALA A 290 34.28 -20.88 -7.79
CA ALA A 290 35.48 -21.42 -7.16
C ALA A 290 36.18 -22.47 -8.05
N SER A 291 35.41 -23.20 -8.87
CA SER A 291 35.92 -24.19 -9.83
C SER A 291 36.51 -23.55 -11.09
N SER A 292 36.07 -22.35 -11.50
CA SER A 292 36.64 -21.61 -12.63
C SER A 292 37.86 -20.77 -12.26
N SER A 293 37.97 -20.27 -11.02
CA SER A 293 39.16 -19.56 -10.54
C SER A 293 40.34 -20.46 -10.16
N ALA A 294 40.11 -21.76 -9.95
CA ALA A 294 41.15 -22.76 -9.67
C ALA A 294 41.74 -23.39 -10.95
N ALA A 295 41.16 -23.09 -12.12
CA ALA A 295 41.54 -23.64 -13.43
C ALA A 295 42.28 -22.64 -14.34
N GLY A 296 42.60 -21.44 -13.84
CA GLY A 296 43.39 -20.41 -14.54
C GLY A 296 44.57 -19.97 -13.70
#